data_AF-A0AAD4E2N1-F1
#
_entry.id   AF-A0AAD4E2N1-F1
#
_cell.length_a   1.000
_cell.length_b   1.000
_cell.length_c   1.000
_cell.angle_alpha   90.00
_cell.angle_beta   90.00
_cell.angle_gamma   90.00
#
_symmetry.space_group_name_H-M   'P 1'
#
loop_
_entity.id
_entity.type
_entity.pdbx_description
1 polymer ?
#
loop_
_entity_poly.entity_id
_entity_poly.type
_entity_poly.pdbx_seq_one_letter_code
_entity_poly.pdbx_strand_id
1 'polypeptide(L)'
;MSSTEPGVGTTTLPLEARIVRYDQCFDPRFSAIVYNRTNTNKQSKHLKRLNEKKPVLVIRRVMDIKGRHAKTEIDIRSQELREVLIEIHRGVEGLDLLRSSPKLLFFSFNELKERLELERSKDTPNTSLISEIEVALHFTWEEYQTTFADFQSLTRHESITFDLLWTLFRHGTLVFSHHEFTEQDHILRATRFEIMRTNEGIFAAIYCHVITDDGKHFGIANQRLLIPSFDGERKIQSLSVFPLLYHSNKRNIRELAVKRGRKFASLQCQTYGEISGMAACVDHHPMDDDHKDLRKCRANGRVMIDPWAFRMFQPDSSLNLPVSTPLKRAELEEEQYIICTPVVIGFCFETKQWGGFALDCLRDVSWSLEPFNLLVLDDGRKELIHALVEQHASRASTFDDFVRGKGKGLVGLLAGPPGCGKTLTAEAAAEVTKRPLYCISAGELGSSPESVDNALAQILALAQRWKAVVLLDEADAFLSQRRETDVERNALVSIFLRQLEYYQGIMFLTTNLVSQCDAAFESRIHFTVQYPPLCQTSRRQIWKTFIKKASDAHRCLISEAEIDALALETLNGRQVWLFLLSCISYS
;
A
#
# COMPACT_ATOMS: atom_id res chain seq x y z
N MET A 1 19.85 30.46 -7.84
CA MET A 1 20.58 31.07 -6.71
C MET A 1 21.63 32.01 -7.31
N SER A 2 21.67 33.29 -6.91
CA SER A 2 22.75 34.19 -7.33
C SER A 2 23.97 33.96 -6.44
N SER A 3 25.15 33.84 -7.05
CA SER A 3 26.43 33.56 -6.39
C SER A 3 27.09 34.80 -5.80
N THR A 4 26.30 35.79 -5.39
CA THR A 4 26.81 37.06 -4.85
C THR A 4 26.80 37.01 -3.34
N GLU A 5 27.98 37.25 -2.76
CA GLU A 5 28.19 37.54 -1.35
C GLU A 5 27.10 38.51 -0.87
N PRO A 6 26.41 38.25 0.27
CA PRO A 6 25.42 39.17 0.77
C PRO A 6 26.10 40.53 0.97
N GLY A 7 25.57 41.59 0.34
CA GLY A 7 26.12 42.93 0.44
C GLY A 7 26.18 43.34 1.92
N VAL A 8 27.36 43.21 2.51
CA VAL A 8 27.62 43.56 3.90
C VAL A 8 27.64 45.09 3.96
N GLY A 9 26.48 45.66 4.27
CA GLY A 9 26.34 47.07 4.62
C GLY A 9 27.23 47.36 5.82
N THR A 10 28.11 48.34 5.66
CA THR A 10 29.06 48.82 6.65
C THR A 10 28.35 49.39 7.87
N THR A 11 28.22 48.64 8.97
CA THR A 11 28.46 49.05 10.38
C THR A 11 27.98 48.01 11.40
N THR A 12 28.66 47.96 12.55
CA THR A 12 28.30 47.33 13.85
C THR A 12 28.87 45.95 14.20
N LEU A 13 29.99 45.95 14.97
CA LEU A 13 30.66 44.80 15.62
C LEU A 13 31.08 43.68 14.65
N PRO A 14 32.19 42.94 14.88
CA PRO A 14 32.44 41.76 14.08
C PRO A 14 31.26 40.79 14.31
N LEU A 15 30.48 40.49 13.27
CA LEU A 15 29.33 39.56 13.32
C LEU A 15 29.72 38.23 14.01
N GLU A 16 30.99 37.83 13.83
CA GLU A 16 31.65 36.70 14.50
C GLU A 16 31.57 36.74 16.04
N ALA A 17 31.58 37.91 16.67
CA ALA A 17 31.53 38.06 18.12
C ALA A 17 30.16 37.63 18.71
N ARG A 18 29.12 37.51 17.88
CA ARG A 18 27.76 37.08 18.28
C ARG A 18 27.51 35.59 18.02
N ILE A 19 28.52 34.85 17.53
CA ILE A 19 28.50 33.41 17.30
C ILE A 19 29.43 32.75 18.33
N VAL A 20 28.92 31.78 19.09
CA VAL A 20 29.73 31.07 20.11
C VAL A 20 29.78 29.58 19.76
N ARG A 21 30.99 29.00 19.79
CA ARG A 21 31.24 27.58 19.48
C ARG A 21 31.67 26.83 20.74
N TYR A 22 31.04 25.68 21.01
CA TYR A 22 31.36 24.76 22.11
C TYR A 22 31.53 23.33 21.61
N ASP A 23 32.42 22.59 22.25
CA ASP A 23 32.50 21.13 22.20
C ASP A 23 31.75 20.58 23.42
N GLN A 24 30.73 19.76 23.16
CA GLN A 24 29.92 19.08 24.16
C GLN A 24 30.47 17.67 24.35
N CYS A 25 31.06 17.40 25.51
CA CYS A 25 31.67 16.12 25.84
C CYS A 25 30.95 15.48 27.03
N PHE A 26 30.81 14.16 27.01
CA PHE A 26 30.42 13.42 28.21
C PHE A 26 31.67 13.18 29.07
N ASP A 27 31.65 13.64 30.31
CA ASP A 27 32.71 13.34 31.29
C ASP A 27 32.30 12.11 32.13
N PRO A 28 32.95 10.96 31.92
CA PRO A 28 32.63 9.74 32.66
C PRO A 28 32.93 9.86 34.17
N ARG A 29 33.79 10.78 34.60
CA ARG A 29 34.17 10.94 36.01
C ARG A 29 33.06 11.54 36.85
N PHE A 30 32.25 12.42 36.24
CA PHE A 30 31.15 13.11 36.90
C PHE A 30 29.78 12.63 36.39
N SER A 31 29.76 11.68 35.44
CA SER A 31 28.55 11.25 34.73
C SER A 31 27.72 12.44 34.21
N ALA A 32 28.41 13.48 33.72
CA ALA A 32 27.82 14.76 33.37
C ALA A 32 28.29 15.26 32.00
N ILE A 33 27.46 16.08 31.35
CA ILE A 33 27.80 16.75 30.10
C ILE A 33 28.57 18.03 30.41
N VAL A 34 29.76 18.17 29.81
CA VAL A 34 30.64 19.34 29.95
C VAL A 34 30.71 20.08 28.62
N TYR A 35 30.69 21.41 28.68
CA TYR A 35 30.78 22.30 27.51
C TYR A 35 32.11 23.05 27.51
N ASN A 36 32.97 22.74 26.55
CA ASN A 36 34.27 23.38 26.40
C ASN A 36 34.22 24.39 25.25
N ARG A 37 34.63 25.64 25.46
CA ARG A 37 34.64 26.63 24.37
C ARG A 37 35.67 26.22 23.32
N THR A 38 35.27 26.12 22.06
CA THR A 38 36.16 25.72 20.97
C THR A 38 37.12 26.88 20.68
N ASN A 39 38.43 26.69 20.86
CA ASN A 39 39.45 27.71 20.54
C ASN A 39 39.62 27.81 19.02
N THR A 40 38.81 28.62 18.34
CA THR A 40 39.03 28.96 16.94
C THR A 40 40.06 30.09 16.83
N ASN A 41 41.24 29.73 16.31
CA ASN A 41 42.35 30.57 15.83
C ASN A 41 43.08 31.53 16.81
N LYS A 42 44.41 31.42 16.75
CA LYS A 42 45.44 32.17 17.50
C LYS A 42 45.46 33.69 17.29
N GLN A 43 44.51 34.29 16.55
CA GLN A 43 44.50 35.74 16.28
C GLN A 43 43.64 36.58 17.24
N SER A 44 42.81 35.97 18.10
CA SER A 44 41.90 36.74 18.97
C SER A 44 42.47 37.09 20.36
N LYS A 45 43.78 37.30 20.50
CA LYS A 45 44.35 37.80 21.77
C LYS A 45 44.08 39.29 22.02
N HIS A 46 43.57 40.03 21.03
CA HIS A 46 43.32 41.48 21.14
C HIS A 46 41.85 41.91 21.32
N LEU A 47 40.88 41.00 21.34
CA LEU A 47 39.47 41.34 21.57
C LEU A 47 39.09 41.20 23.05
N LYS A 48 39.77 41.92 23.95
CA LYS A 48 39.32 42.09 25.34
C LYS A 48 38.64 43.45 25.48
N ARG A 49 37.34 43.40 25.81
CA ARG A 49 36.37 44.50 26.01
C ARG A 49 35.64 44.95 24.74
N LEU A 50 34.74 44.11 24.23
CA LEU A 50 33.56 44.58 23.51
C LEU A 50 32.33 44.16 24.32
N ASN A 51 31.45 45.12 24.58
CA ASN A 51 30.22 44.96 25.37
C ASN A 51 29.46 43.67 25.00
N GLU A 52 29.10 42.92 26.03
CA GLU A 52 28.41 41.63 26.00
C GLU A 52 26.99 41.77 25.41
N LYS A 53 26.85 41.80 24.09
CA LYS A 53 25.57 41.41 23.47
C LYS A 53 25.44 39.88 23.60
N LYS A 54 24.27 39.42 24.06
CA LYS A 54 23.95 37.98 24.16
C LYS A 54 24.20 37.30 22.79
N PRO A 55 24.75 36.08 22.77
CA PRO A 55 25.01 35.36 21.54
C PRO A 55 23.70 35.09 20.80
N VAL A 56 23.70 35.24 19.48
CA VAL A 56 22.54 34.94 18.62
C VAL A 56 22.52 33.46 18.30
N LEU A 57 23.69 32.92 17.95
CA LEU A 57 23.89 31.53 17.59
C LEU A 57 24.90 30.88 18.55
N VAL A 58 24.54 29.71 19.05
CA VAL A 58 25.43 28.84 19.81
C VAL A 58 25.58 27.52 19.06
N ILE A 59 26.79 27.20 18.62
CA ILE A 59 27.09 25.99 17.86
C ILE A 59 27.72 24.99 18.82
N ARG A 60 27.15 23.78 18.88
CA ARG A 60 27.60 22.70 19.75
C ARG A 60 28.06 21.51 18.93
N ARG A 61 29.36 21.19 18.99
CA ARG A 61 29.92 19.95 18.46
C ARG A 61 29.74 18.87 19.51
N VAL A 62 28.80 17.96 19.28
CA VAL A 62 28.53 16.84 20.16
C VAL A 62 29.56 15.75 19.89
N MET A 63 30.31 15.39 20.93
CA MET A 63 31.33 14.36 20.87
C MET A 63 30.75 13.03 21.41
N ASP A 64 31.10 11.91 20.76
CA ASP A 64 30.75 10.57 21.25
C ASP A 64 31.57 10.23 22.52
N ILE A 65 31.22 9.12 23.17
CA ILE A 65 31.93 8.61 24.36
C ILE A 65 33.42 8.29 24.09
N LYS A 66 33.83 8.19 22.82
CA LYS A 66 35.23 7.97 22.40
C LYS A 66 35.94 9.28 22.04
N GLY A 67 35.30 10.43 22.27
CA GLY A 67 35.85 11.75 21.96
C GLY A 67 35.91 12.07 20.46
N ARG A 68 35.13 11.38 19.62
CA ARG A 68 35.01 11.68 18.18
C ARG A 68 33.80 12.55 17.93
N HIS A 69 33.85 13.39 16.92
CA HIS A 69 32.71 14.23 16.53
C HIS A 69 31.55 13.34 16.07
N ALA A 70 30.42 13.42 16.77
CA ALA A 70 29.22 12.66 16.46
C ALA A 70 28.26 13.47 15.58
N LYS A 71 27.99 14.72 15.97
CA LYS A 71 27.13 15.65 15.22
C LYS A 71 27.38 17.10 15.65
N THR A 72 26.91 18.05 14.85
CA THR A 72 26.87 19.46 15.21
C THR A 72 25.42 19.90 15.36
N GLU A 73 25.13 20.60 16.46
CA GLU A 73 23.84 21.24 16.74
C GLU A 73 24.01 22.76 16.78
N ILE A 74 22.92 23.48 16.54
CA ILE A 74 22.85 24.93 16.67
C ILE A 74 21.67 25.30 17.58
N ASP A 75 21.93 26.19 18.53
CA ASP A 75 20.92 26.84 19.35
C ASP A 75 20.75 28.27 18.86
N ILE A 76 19.56 28.60 18.36
CA ILE A 76 19.18 29.95 17.97
C ILE A 76 18.61 30.63 19.21
N ARG A 77 19.42 31.49 19.85
CA ARG A 77 19.08 32.13 21.13
C ARG A 77 18.25 33.40 20.97
N SER A 78 18.32 34.04 19.81
CA SER A 78 17.43 35.16 19.48
C SER A 78 15.98 34.69 19.46
N GLN A 79 15.07 35.48 20.02
CA GLN A 79 13.63 35.23 19.90
C GLN A 79 13.10 35.67 18.52
N GLU A 80 13.48 36.85 18.04
CA GLU A 80 12.98 37.41 16.78
C GLU A 80 13.41 36.54 15.58
N LEU A 81 14.66 36.06 15.56
CA LEU A 81 15.13 35.15 14.52
C LEU A 81 14.42 33.78 14.58
N ARG A 82 14.05 33.31 15.78
CA ARG A 82 13.27 32.08 15.93
C ARG A 82 11.87 32.23 15.35
N GLU A 83 11.21 33.35 15.60
CA GLU A 83 9.88 33.64 15.03
C GLU A 83 9.92 33.65 13.50
N VAL A 84 10.92 34.29 12.91
CA VAL A 84 11.14 34.26 11.44
C VAL A 84 11.38 32.84 10.93
N LEU A 85 12.21 32.05 11.61
CA LEU A 85 12.48 30.67 11.18
C LEU A 85 11.25 29.76 11.35
N ILE A 86 10.43 29.96 12.37
CA ILE A 86 9.15 29.26 12.54
C ILE A 86 8.20 29.60 11.38
N GLU A 87 8.18 30.86 10.94
CA GLU A 87 7.39 31.30 9.79
C GLU A 87 7.88 30.65 8.48
N ILE A 88 9.20 30.65 8.24
CA ILE A 88 9.82 30.03 7.06
C ILE A 88 9.56 28.51 7.01
N HIS A 89 9.55 27.86 8.18
CA HIS A 89 9.36 26.41 8.34
C HIS A 89 7.96 26.06 8.84
N ARG A 90 6.96 26.85 8.46
CA ARG A 90 5.56 26.58 8.84
C ARG A 90 5.12 25.21 8.32
N GLY A 91 4.60 24.38 9.23
CA GLY A 91 4.18 23.01 8.92
C GLY A 91 5.24 21.93 9.17
N VAL A 92 6.45 22.30 9.60
CA VAL A 92 7.47 21.34 10.05
C VAL A 92 7.20 20.92 11.49
N GLU A 93 6.75 19.67 11.70
CA GLU A 93 6.56 19.12 13.05
C GLU A 93 7.89 18.89 13.77
N GLY A 94 7.93 19.16 15.08
CA GLY A 94 9.08 18.87 15.94
C GLY A 94 10.30 19.79 15.74
N LEU A 95 10.13 20.98 15.15
CA LEU A 95 11.20 21.96 14.96
C LEU A 95 11.68 22.53 16.31
N ASP A 96 12.77 21.99 16.84
CA ASP A 96 13.47 22.53 18.02
C ASP A 96 14.62 23.47 17.60
N LEU A 97 14.35 24.78 17.58
CA LEU A 97 15.34 25.80 17.24
C LEU A 97 16.44 26.00 18.29
N LEU A 98 16.33 25.35 19.46
CA LEU A 98 17.39 25.33 20.47
C LEU A 98 18.31 24.11 20.35
N ARG A 99 17.95 23.11 19.53
CA ARG A 99 18.77 21.91 19.25
C ARG A 99 18.63 21.47 17.79
N SER A 100 18.82 22.41 16.86
CA SER A 100 18.64 22.18 15.43
C SER A 100 19.93 21.74 14.75
N SER A 101 19.82 21.17 13.54
CA SER A 101 20.99 20.99 12.67
C SER A 101 21.38 22.32 12.04
N PRO A 102 22.68 22.64 11.88
CA PRO A 102 23.13 23.81 11.11
C PRO A 102 22.58 23.85 9.67
N LYS A 103 22.24 22.68 9.09
CA LYS A 103 21.59 22.55 7.79
C LYS A 103 20.25 23.30 7.70
N LEU A 104 19.58 23.55 8.84
CA LEU A 104 18.36 24.35 8.90
C LEU A 104 18.60 25.75 8.31
N LEU A 105 19.71 26.39 8.68
CA LEU A 105 20.03 27.74 8.19
C LEU A 105 20.41 27.71 6.71
N PHE A 106 21.09 26.65 6.25
CA PHE A 106 21.34 26.43 4.82
C PHE A 106 20.03 26.42 4.02
N PHE A 107 19.01 25.66 4.47
CA PHE A 107 17.71 25.61 3.80
C PHE A 107 16.90 26.89 3.88
N SER A 108 17.22 27.77 4.83
CA SER A 108 16.51 29.04 5.06
C SER A 108 17.22 30.23 4.42
N PHE A 109 18.36 30.01 3.76
CA PHE A 109 19.29 31.08 3.39
C PHE A 109 18.65 32.13 2.46
N ASN A 110 17.89 31.69 1.45
CA ASN A 110 17.26 32.61 0.50
C ASN A 110 16.10 33.37 1.16
N GLU A 111 15.25 32.68 1.92
CA GLU A 111 14.12 33.29 2.62
C GLU A 111 14.57 34.28 3.68
N LEU A 112 15.67 33.99 4.38
CA LEU A 112 16.30 34.92 5.30
C LEU A 112 16.85 36.15 4.56
N LYS A 113 17.43 35.98 3.36
CA LYS A 113 17.89 37.09 2.53
C LYS A 113 16.73 37.95 2.03
N GLU A 114 15.65 37.34 1.56
CA GLU A 114 14.43 38.06 1.15
C GLU A 114 13.81 38.79 2.34
N ARG A 115 13.74 38.16 3.52
CA ARG A 115 13.25 38.78 4.74
C ARG A 115 14.13 39.95 5.20
N LEU A 116 15.44 39.85 5.04
CA LEU A 116 16.39 40.93 5.34
C LEU A 116 16.10 42.17 4.49
N GLU A 117 15.91 41.99 3.17
CA GLU A 117 15.60 43.08 2.24
C GLU A 117 14.21 43.69 2.51
N LEU A 118 13.22 42.85 2.85
CA LEU A 118 11.90 43.30 3.28
C LEU A 118 11.96 44.12 4.57
N GLU A 119 12.78 43.72 5.55
CA GLU A 119 12.91 44.45 6.81
C GLU A 119 13.64 45.79 6.61
N ARG A 120 14.66 45.82 5.75
CA ARG A 120 15.41 47.04 5.40
C ARG A 120 14.57 48.08 4.65
N SER A 121 13.54 47.64 3.93
CA SER A 121 12.66 48.52 3.14
C SER A 121 11.45 49.08 3.91
N LYS A 122 11.25 48.69 5.17
CA LYS A 122 10.19 49.25 6.02
C LYS A 122 10.48 50.69 6.42
N ASP A 123 9.43 51.49 6.61
CA ASP A 123 9.53 52.87 7.11
C ASP A 123 10.23 52.95 8.48
N THR A 124 10.05 51.92 9.31
CA THR A 124 10.74 51.74 10.60
C THR A 124 11.41 50.36 10.66
N PRO A 125 12.65 50.21 10.17
CA PRO A 125 13.36 48.94 10.17
C PRO A 125 13.70 48.45 11.58
N ASN A 126 13.44 47.18 11.89
CA ASN A 126 13.95 46.57 13.12
C ASN A 126 15.46 46.29 12.98
N THR A 127 16.28 47.20 13.48
CA THR A 127 17.76 47.09 13.43
C THR A 127 18.31 45.89 14.22
N SER A 128 17.60 45.42 15.24
CA SER A 128 17.98 44.22 15.99
C SER A 128 17.80 42.97 15.14
N LEU A 129 16.61 42.78 14.55
CA LEU A 129 16.31 41.67 13.67
C LEU A 129 17.22 41.62 12.45
N ILE A 130 17.47 42.78 11.80
CA ILE A 130 18.40 42.90 10.67
C ILE A 130 19.78 42.34 11.05
N SER A 131 20.34 42.80 12.17
CA SER A 131 21.65 42.34 12.64
C SER A 131 21.65 40.84 12.99
N GLU A 132 20.54 40.29 13.49
CA GLU A 132 20.42 38.88 13.83
C GLU A 132 20.30 37.96 12.61
N ILE A 133 19.55 38.40 11.58
CA ILE A 133 19.49 37.72 10.28
C ILE A 133 20.87 37.76 9.60
N GLU A 134 21.57 38.89 9.64
CA GLU A 134 22.93 39.01 9.10
C GLU A 134 23.92 38.05 9.77
N VAL A 135 23.84 37.86 11.09
CA VAL A 135 24.65 36.85 11.80
C VAL A 135 24.35 35.44 11.29
N ALA A 136 23.08 35.10 11.07
CA ALA A 136 22.69 33.79 10.54
C ALA A 136 23.15 33.57 9.10
N LEU A 137 23.01 34.58 8.23
CA LEU A 137 23.48 34.52 6.85
C LEU A 137 25.00 34.43 6.78
N HIS A 138 25.72 35.22 7.60
CA HIS A 138 27.18 35.17 7.67
C HIS A 138 27.67 33.78 8.08
N PHE A 139 27.14 33.22 9.17
CA PHE A 139 27.50 31.87 9.60
C PHE A 139 27.24 30.84 8.51
N THR A 140 26.07 30.90 7.87
CA THR A 140 25.68 29.93 6.84
C THR A 140 26.58 30.03 5.62
N TRP A 141 26.94 31.25 5.20
CA TRP A 141 27.85 31.47 4.09
C TRP A 141 29.27 30.98 4.42
N GLU A 142 29.80 31.31 5.60
CA GLU A 142 31.12 30.86 6.08
C GLU A 142 31.22 29.32 6.03
N GLU A 143 30.20 28.63 6.53
CA GLU A 143 30.19 27.17 6.65
C GLU A 143 29.90 26.45 5.33
N TYR A 144 29.07 27.02 4.45
CA TYR A 144 28.50 26.31 3.29
C TYR A 144 28.76 26.97 1.93
N GLN A 145 29.61 28.00 1.82
CA GLN A 145 29.91 28.65 0.53
C GLN A 145 30.35 27.69 -0.57
N THR A 146 31.20 26.71 -0.25
CA THR A 146 31.64 25.68 -1.21
C THR A 146 30.48 24.78 -1.61
N THR A 147 29.71 24.31 -0.62
CA THR A 147 28.49 23.52 -0.84
C THR A 147 27.50 24.27 -1.74
N PHE A 148 27.30 25.58 -1.55
CA PHE A 148 26.44 26.39 -2.42
C PHE A 148 26.98 26.45 -3.85
N ALA A 149 28.28 26.68 -4.02
CA ALA A 149 28.91 26.76 -5.34
C ALA A 149 28.81 25.41 -6.08
N ASP A 150 29.15 24.31 -5.41
CA ASP A 150 29.11 22.96 -5.96
C ASP A 150 27.67 22.56 -6.32
N PHE A 151 26.72 22.80 -5.40
CA PHE A 151 25.30 22.53 -5.63
C PHE A 151 24.77 23.33 -6.83
N GLN A 152 25.08 24.63 -6.93
CA GLN A 152 24.65 25.45 -8.06
C GLN A 152 25.28 25.01 -9.38
N SER A 153 26.54 24.62 -9.36
CA SER A 153 27.25 24.12 -10.54
C SER A 153 26.60 22.84 -11.08
N LEU A 154 26.38 21.86 -10.20
CA LEU A 154 25.81 20.56 -10.56
C LEU A 154 24.33 20.66 -10.97
N THR A 155 23.51 21.40 -10.21
CA THR A 155 22.08 21.52 -10.51
C THR A 155 21.78 22.24 -11.82
N ARG A 156 22.68 23.12 -12.32
CA ARG A 156 22.58 23.70 -13.67
C ARG A 156 22.61 22.64 -14.77
N HIS A 157 23.27 21.53 -14.53
CA HIS A 157 23.34 20.38 -15.44
C HIS A 157 22.42 19.23 -15.03
N GLU A 158 21.47 19.49 -14.12
CA GLU A 158 20.55 18.50 -13.54
C GLU A 158 21.26 17.27 -12.97
N SER A 159 22.41 17.50 -12.33
CA SER A 159 23.21 16.46 -11.72
C SER A 159 23.50 16.72 -10.24
N ILE A 160 24.00 15.70 -9.56
CA ILE A 160 24.32 15.74 -8.14
C ILE A 160 25.36 14.66 -7.80
N THR A 161 26.09 14.86 -6.70
CA THR A 161 26.95 13.86 -6.06
C THR A 161 26.32 13.32 -4.78
N PHE A 162 26.75 12.16 -4.30
CA PHE A 162 26.14 11.52 -3.13
C PHE A 162 26.23 12.38 -1.84
N ASP A 163 27.36 13.06 -1.63
CA ASP A 163 27.62 13.93 -0.49
C ASP A 163 26.73 15.18 -0.47
N LEU A 164 26.25 15.62 -1.64
CA LEU A 164 25.35 16.77 -1.78
C LEU A 164 23.87 16.39 -1.84
N LEU A 165 23.49 15.10 -1.83
CA LEU A 165 22.08 14.69 -1.93
C LEU A 165 21.17 15.37 -0.91
N TRP A 166 21.64 15.56 0.32
CA TRP A 166 20.84 16.18 1.39
C TRP A 166 20.36 17.59 1.02
N THR A 167 21.06 18.30 0.13
CA THR A 167 20.68 19.64 -0.33
C THR A 167 19.43 19.63 -1.22
N LEU A 168 19.11 18.51 -1.87
CA LEU A 168 17.92 18.34 -2.72
C LEU A 168 16.64 18.14 -1.90
N PHE A 169 16.73 17.53 -0.71
CA PHE A 169 15.59 17.06 0.07
C PHE A 169 15.30 17.99 1.25
N ARG A 170 14.96 19.25 0.95
CA ARG A 170 14.43 20.17 1.97
C ARG A 170 13.10 19.64 2.49
N HIS A 171 12.82 19.90 3.76
CA HIS A 171 11.52 19.61 4.36
C HIS A 171 10.37 20.21 3.54
N GLY A 172 9.29 19.45 3.35
CA GLY A 172 8.10 19.85 2.62
C GLY A 172 8.21 19.69 1.11
N THR A 173 9.40 19.37 0.58
CA THR A 173 9.62 19.18 -0.86
C THR A 173 8.83 17.98 -1.36
N LEU A 174 8.09 18.16 -2.46
CA LEU A 174 7.47 17.04 -3.16
C LEU A 174 8.55 16.25 -3.90
N VAL A 175 8.62 14.95 -3.62
CA VAL A 175 9.56 14.02 -4.25
C VAL A 175 8.81 13.07 -5.15
N PHE A 176 9.42 12.74 -6.28
CA PHE A 176 8.99 11.70 -7.19
C PHE A 176 9.74 10.41 -6.87
N SER A 177 9.01 9.30 -6.92
CA SER A 177 9.52 7.94 -6.86
C SER A 177 8.68 7.06 -7.77
N HIS A 178 9.24 5.95 -8.24
CA HIS A 178 8.50 4.96 -9.01
C HIS A 178 8.40 3.66 -8.20
N HIS A 179 7.18 3.20 -7.93
CA HIS A 179 6.95 2.03 -7.10
C HIS A 179 7.27 0.74 -7.88
N GLU A 180 8.41 0.12 -7.57
CA GLU A 180 9.02 -0.99 -8.30
C GLU A 180 8.06 -2.16 -8.62
N PHE A 181 7.23 -2.56 -7.65
CA PHE A 181 6.36 -3.73 -7.75
C PHE A 181 5.09 -3.49 -8.56
N THR A 182 4.48 -2.30 -8.42
CA THR A 182 3.19 -1.97 -9.06
C THR A 182 3.36 -1.10 -10.31
N GLU A 183 4.60 -0.70 -10.62
CA GLU A 183 4.98 0.14 -11.75
C GLU A 183 4.22 1.47 -11.80
N GLN A 184 3.99 2.05 -10.62
CA GLN A 184 3.26 3.32 -10.51
C GLN A 184 4.12 4.46 -9.98
N ASP A 185 3.95 5.59 -10.65
CA ASP A 185 4.50 6.87 -10.22
C ASP A 185 3.90 7.28 -8.88
N HIS A 186 4.75 7.72 -7.97
CA HIS A 186 4.41 8.06 -6.61
C HIS A 186 5.00 9.43 -6.29
N ILE A 187 4.17 10.35 -5.80
CA ILE A 187 4.62 11.61 -5.24
C ILE A 187 4.47 11.53 -3.72
N LEU A 188 5.52 11.88 -2.99
CA LEU A 188 5.50 11.96 -1.53
C LEU A 188 6.00 13.32 -1.07
N ARG A 189 5.82 13.64 0.21
CA ARG A 189 6.34 14.87 0.81
C ARG A 189 7.53 14.55 1.71
N ALA A 190 8.73 14.97 1.32
CA ALA A 190 9.94 14.75 2.11
C ALA A 190 9.86 15.50 3.44
N THR A 191 10.23 14.83 4.53
CA THR A 191 10.21 15.40 5.88
C THR A 191 11.59 15.41 6.51
N ARG A 192 12.41 14.40 6.25
CA ARG A 192 13.74 14.24 6.84
C ARG A 192 14.68 13.51 5.89
N PHE A 193 15.96 13.86 5.97
CA PHE A 193 17.05 13.20 5.25
C PHE A 193 18.11 12.72 6.25
N GLU A 194 18.58 11.48 6.07
CA GLU A 194 19.67 10.91 6.87
C GLU A 194 20.63 10.08 6.03
N ILE A 195 21.87 9.97 6.47
CA ILE A 195 22.82 9.00 5.91
C ILE A 195 22.87 7.83 6.89
N MET A 196 22.53 6.64 6.39
CA MET A 196 22.56 5.39 7.14
C MET A 196 23.74 4.54 6.70
N ARG A 197 24.37 3.87 7.65
CA ARG A 197 25.41 2.86 7.39
C ARG A 197 24.90 1.53 7.90
N THR A 198 24.82 0.56 7.01
CA THR A 198 24.35 -0.80 7.28
C THR A 198 25.43 -1.79 6.87
N ASN A 199 25.23 -3.08 7.14
CA ASN A 199 26.13 -4.13 6.66
C ASN A 199 26.15 -4.21 5.12
N GLU A 200 25.05 -3.84 4.46
CA GLU A 200 24.89 -3.84 3.00
C GLU A 200 25.50 -2.61 2.31
N GLY A 201 25.87 -1.58 3.08
CA GLY A 201 26.49 -0.37 2.55
C GLY A 201 25.96 0.93 3.14
N ILE A 202 26.29 2.04 2.47
CA ILE A 202 25.88 3.38 2.84
C ILE A 202 24.66 3.77 2.01
N PHE A 203 23.62 4.27 2.66
CA PHE A 203 22.38 4.67 2.01
C PHE A 203 22.00 6.09 2.45
N ALA A 204 21.48 6.87 1.52
CA ALA A 204 20.72 8.07 1.84
C ALA A 204 19.25 7.66 2.07
N ALA A 205 18.75 7.93 3.27
CA ALA A 205 17.37 7.67 3.67
C ALA A 205 16.55 8.96 3.61
N ILE A 206 15.50 8.94 2.81
CA ILE A 206 14.54 10.03 2.66
C ILE A 206 13.24 9.57 3.33
N TYR A 207 12.90 10.20 4.44
CA TYR A 207 11.62 9.99 5.11
C TYR A 207 10.59 10.92 4.49
N CYS A 208 9.42 10.36 4.20
CA CYS A 208 8.35 11.07 3.53
C CYS A 208 7.01 10.82 4.22
N HIS A 209 6.14 11.82 4.14
CA HIS A 209 4.71 11.65 4.39
C HIS A 209 4.01 11.15 3.12
N VAL A 210 3.13 10.18 3.31
CA VAL A 210 2.18 9.64 2.32
C VAL A 210 0.80 9.54 2.98
N ILE A 211 -0.27 9.79 2.23
CA ILE A 211 -1.64 9.59 2.72
C ILE A 211 -2.12 8.19 2.33
N THR A 212 -2.53 7.41 3.32
CA THR A 212 -2.94 6.02 3.17
C THR A 212 -4.11 5.68 4.11
N ASP A 213 -4.59 4.44 4.04
CA ASP A 213 -5.55 3.85 4.95
C ASP A 213 -4.95 2.57 5.54
N ASP A 214 -4.77 2.53 6.86
CA ASP A 214 -4.19 1.37 7.55
C ASP A 214 -5.24 0.37 8.05
N GLY A 215 -6.49 0.53 7.60
CA GLY A 215 -7.65 -0.28 7.96
C GLY A 215 -8.34 0.16 9.24
N LYS A 216 -7.69 0.98 10.06
CA LYS A 216 -8.25 1.56 11.28
C LYS A 216 -8.47 3.06 11.14
N HIS A 217 -7.51 3.74 10.53
CA HIS A 217 -7.56 5.17 10.26
C HIS A 217 -7.13 5.44 8.82
N PHE A 218 -7.74 6.47 8.26
CA PHE A 218 -7.27 7.12 7.04
C PHE A 218 -6.43 8.32 7.44
N GLY A 219 -5.27 8.56 6.83
CA GLY A 219 -4.45 9.72 7.16
C GLY A 219 -3.00 9.64 6.71
N ILE A 220 -2.15 10.46 7.34
CA ILE A 220 -0.73 10.55 7.04
C ILE A 220 -0.01 9.37 7.69
N ALA A 221 0.82 8.68 6.89
CA ALA A 221 1.78 7.68 7.33
C ALA A 221 3.20 8.09 6.91
N ASN A 222 4.19 7.46 7.57
CA ASN A 222 5.60 7.67 7.29
C ASN A 222 6.13 6.55 6.38
N GLN A 223 6.72 6.93 5.25
CA GLN A 223 7.39 6.02 4.34
C GLN A 223 8.87 6.41 4.20
N ARG A 224 9.74 5.40 4.16
CA ARG A 224 11.19 5.59 4.00
C ARG A 224 11.61 5.10 2.62
N LEU A 225 12.29 5.96 1.88
CA LEU A 225 12.88 5.65 0.57
C LEU A 225 14.41 5.69 0.68
N LEU A 226 15.09 4.83 -0.07
CA LEU A 226 16.54 4.66 -0.01
C LEU A 226 17.18 4.95 -1.36
N ILE A 227 18.31 5.66 -1.31
CA ILE A 227 19.25 5.80 -2.44
C ILE A 227 20.58 5.16 -2.00
N PRO A 228 21.02 4.08 -2.66
CA PRO A 228 22.34 3.50 -2.42
C PRO A 228 23.45 4.51 -2.71
N SER A 229 24.57 4.45 -1.97
CA SER A 229 25.73 5.28 -2.24
C SER A 229 26.26 5.08 -3.65
N PHE A 230 26.74 6.16 -4.25
CA PHE A 230 27.33 6.12 -5.58
C PHE A 230 28.51 7.08 -5.69
N ASP A 231 29.42 6.72 -6.60
CA ASP A 231 30.59 7.53 -6.89
C ASP A 231 30.33 8.52 -8.03
N GLY A 232 30.97 9.67 -7.93
CA GLY A 232 30.94 10.71 -8.95
C GLY A 232 29.59 11.41 -9.12
N GLU A 233 29.44 12.06 -10.26
CA GLU A 233 28.27 12.83 -10.65
C GLU A 233 27.21 11.92 -11.28
N ARG A 234 25.95 12.04 -10.85
CA ARG A 234 24.80 11.37 -11.46
C ARG A 234 23.72 12.37 -11.84
N LYS A 235 22.91 12.03 -12.85
CA LYS A 235 21.72 12.79 -13.19
C LYS A 235 20.68 12.66 -12.08
N ILE A 236 20.09 13.77 -11.66
CA ILE A 236 19.08 13.79 -10.58
C ILE A 236 17.89 12.87 -10.92
N GLN A 237 17.44 12.88 -12.18
CA GLN A 237 16.33 12.03 -12.64
C GLN A 237 16.64 10.52 -12.69
N SER A 238 17.92 10.12 -12.59
CA SER A 238 18.32 8.71 -12.55
C SER A 238 18.29 8.11 -11.14
N LEU A 239 18.03 8.92 -10.11
CA LEU A 239 17.92 8.47 -8.73
C LEU A 239 16.58 7.75 -8.51
N SER A 240 16.54 6.79 -7.58
CA SER A 240 15.31 6.08 -7.19
C SER A 240 14.25 7.01 -6.59
N VAL A 241 14.68 8.11 -5.98
CA VAL A 241 13.83 9.19 -5.49
C VAL A 241 14.53 10.53 -5.70
N PHE A 242 13.80 11.54 -6.16
CA PHE A 242 14.33 12.89 -6.38
C PHE A 242 13.23 13.96 -6.30
N PRO A 243 13.55 15.25 -6.11
CA PRO A 243 12.53 16.30 -6.07
C PRO A 243 11.75 16.41 -7.39
N LEU A 244 10.42 16.45 -7.31
CA LEU A 244 9.50 16.51 -8.46
C LEU A 244 9.82 17.66 -9.42
N LEU A 245 10.42 18.75 -8.92
CA LEU A 245 10.79 19.92 -9.72
C LEU A 245 11.76 19.59 -10.88
N TYR A 246 12.58 18.55 -10.72
CA TYR A 246 13.54 18.06 -11.72
C TYR A 246 12.93 17.04 -12.68
N HIS A 247 11.69 16.60 -12.45
CA HIS A 247 11.05 15.68 -13.39
C HIS A 247 10.66 16.43 -14.68
N SER A 248 11.08 15.91 -15.83
CA SER A 248 10.77 16.47 -17.16
C SER A 248 9.28 16.74 -17.36
N ASN A 249 8.42 15.75 -17.04
CA ASN A 249 6.97 15.83 -17.13
C ASN A 249 6.23 16.14 -15.80
N LYS A 250 6.80 16.98 -14.93
CA LYS A 250 6.26 17.27 -13.58
C LYS A 250 4.81 17.75 -13.51
N ARG A 251 4.32 18.47 -14.54
CA ARG A 251 2.93 18.96 -14.58
C ARG A 251 1.94 17.80 -14.71
N ASN A 252 2.16 16.94 -15.70
CA ASN A 252 1.31 15.77 -15.96
C ASN A 252 1.32 14.80 -14.77
N ILE A 253 2.51 14.49 -14.22
CA ILE A 253 2.64 13.60 -13.07
C ILE A 253 1.88 14.13 -11.85
N ARG A 254 1.93 15.44 -11.60
CA ARG A 254 1.15 16.08 -10.53
C ARG A 254 -0.35 15.94 -10.79
N GLU A 255 -0.82 16.19 -12.00
CA GLU A 255 -2.24 16.05 -12.38
C GLU A 255 -2.74 14.60 -12.22
N LEU A 256 -1.95 13.62 -12.68
CA LEU A 256 -2.24 12.20 -12.50
C LEU A 256 -2.29 11.81 -11.03
N ALA A 257 -1.34 12.30 -10.22
CA ALA A 257 -1.34 12.05 -8.78
C ALA A 257 -2.59 12.63 -8.09
N VAL A 258 -3.04 13.84 -8.45
CA VAL A 258 -4.30 14.40 -7.92
C VAL A 258 -5.49 13.53 -8.32
N LYS A 259 -5.60 13.14 -9.60
CA LYS A 259 -6.69 12.26 -10.07
C LYS A 259 -6.71 10.94 -9.30
N ARG A 260 -5.54 10.35 -9.09
CA ARG A 260 -5.37 9.11 -8.33
C ARG A 260 -5.72 9.30 -6.85
N GLY A 261 -5.29 10.39 -6.22
CA GLY A 261 -5.63 10.69 -4.84
C GLY A 261 -7.12 10.90 -4.62
N ARG A 262 -7.82 11.55 -5.56
CA ARG A 262 -9.29 11.66 -5.53
C ARG A 262 -9.95 10.28 -5.61
N LYS A 263 -9.47 9.39 -6.50
CA LYS A 263 -9.95 8.01 -6.60
C LYS A 263 -9.72 7.26 -5.28
N PHE A 264 -8.50 7.33 -4.73
CA PHE A 264 -8.15 6.68 -3.45
C PHE A 264 -9.05 7.15 -2.30
N ALA A 265 -9.21 8.47 -2.15
CA ALA A 265 -10.03 9.05 -1.09
C ALA A 265 -11.51 8.62 -1.16
N SER A 266 -12.01 8.35 -2.37
CA SER A 266 -13.39 7.88 -2.61
C SER A 266 -13.63 6.41 -2.30
N LEU A 267 -12.58 5.58 -2.22
CA LEU A 267 -12.71 4.14 -1.95
C LEU A 267 -13.22 3.90 -0.54
N GLN A 268 -14.21 3.03 -0.33
CA GLN A 268 -14.64 2.68 1.02
C GLN A 268 -13.75 1.57 1.60
N CYS A 269 -13.76 1.41 2.93
CA CYS A 269 -13.22 0.20 3.54
C CYS A 269 -14.01 -1.02 3.00
N GLN A 270 -13.32 -2.07 2.53
CA GLN A 270 -13.92 -3.23 1.84
C GLN A 270 -14.47 -2.88 0.45
N THR A 271 -13.59 -2.43 -0.45
CA THR A 271 -13.99 -2.22 -1.86
C THR A 271 -13.74 -3.49 -2.67
N TYR A 272 -14.79 -4.05 -3.25
CA TYR A 272 -14.68 -5.14 -4.22
C TYR A 272 -14.47 -4.57 -5.62
N GLY A 273 -13.42 -5.02 -6.31
CA GLY A 273 -13.05 -4.53 -7.62
C GLY A 273 -12.42 -5.61 -8.49
N GLU A 274 -12.06 -5.23 -9.69
CA GLU A 274 -11.29 -6.04 -10.61
C GLU A 274 -9.97 -5.34 -10.93
N ILE A 275 -8.89 -6.12 -11.06
CA ILE A 275 -7.59 -5.61 -11.46
C ILE A 275 -7.04 -6.38 -12.64
N SER A 276 -6.31 -5.67 -13.51
CA SER A 276 -5.38 -6.28 -14.45
C SER A 276 -4.12 -5.42 -14.51
N GLY A 277 -3.02 -5.95 -13.97
CA GLY A 277 -1.76 -5.21 -13.91
C GLY A 277 -0.71 -5.85 -13.02
N MET A 278 0.36 -5.10 -12.76
CA MET A 278 1.40 -5.50 -11.83
C MET A 278 0.98 -5.26 -10.37
N ALA A 279 1.44 -6.15 -9.50
CA ALA A 279 1.14 -6.14 -8.08
C ALA A 279 2.38 -6.55 -7.26
N ALA A 280 2.39 -6.09 -6.00
CA ALA A 280 3.31 -6.54 -4.96
C ALA A 280 2.65 -7.69 -4.19
N CYS A 281 2.91 -8.93 -4.56
CA CYS A 281 2.38 -10.09 -3.84
C CYS A 281 3.21 -10.36 -2.58
N VAL A 282 2.55 -10.65 -1.47
CA VAL A 282 3.24 -11.08 -0.23
C VAL A 282 3.75 -12.51 -0.39
N ASP A 283 5.03 -12.73 -0.12
CA ASP A 283 5.63 -14.06 -0.16
C ASP A 283 5.46 -14.78 1.18
N HIS A 284 4.94 -16.01 1.14
CA HIS A 284 4.67 -16.82 2.33
C HIS A 284 5.86 -17.73 2.68
N HIS A 285 6.85 -17.83 1.79
CA HIS A 285 8.09 -18.57 2.01
C HIS A 285 9.28 -17.77 1.45
N PRO A 286 9.91 -16.89 2.25
CA PRO A 286 11.18 -16.28 1.86
C PRO A 286 12.22 -17.41 1.77
N MET A 287 12.42 -17.95 0.56
CA MET A 287 13.34 -19.05 0.28
C MET A 287 14.80 -18.58 0.21
N ASP A 288 15.07 -17.29 0.32
CA ASP A 288 16.39 -16.69 0.19
C ASP A 288 16.75 -15.81 1.40
N ASP A 289 18.03 -15.79 1.76
CA ASP A 289 18.68 -14.94 2.78
C ASP A 289 18.46 -13.42 2.58
N ASP A 290 17.82 -13.02 1.47
CA ASP A 290 17.58 -11.63 1.07
C ASP A 290 16.37 -10.96 1.77
N HIS A 291 15.62 -11.68 2.62
CA HIS A 291 14.58 -11.11 3.50
C HIS A 291 13.56 -10.16 2.82
N LYS A 292 13.20 -10.36 1.55
CA LYS A 292 12.15 -9.56 0.90
C LYS A 292 10.78 -10.22 1.11
N ASP A 293 9.89 -9.53 1.83
CA ASP A 293 8.51 -10.00 2.08
C ASP A 293 7.59 -9.87 0.84
N LEU A 294 8.07 -9.17 -0.20
CA LEU A 294 7.30 -8.87 -1.41
C LEU A 294 7.96 -9.41 -2.67
N ARG A 295 7.12 -9.94 -3.56
CA ARG A 295 7.46 -10.40 -4.90
C ARG A 295 6.63 -9.63 -5.93
N LYS A 296 7.27 -9.26 -7.05
CA LYS A 296 6.56 -8.69 -8.20
C LYS A 296 5.78 -9.79 -8.92
N CYS A 297 4.49 -9.56 -9.15
CA CYS A 297 3.60 -10.52 -9.78
C CYS A 297 2.60 -9.80 -10.68
N ARG A 298 2.00 -10.54 -11.63
CA ARG A 298 0.85 -10.05 -12.37
C ARG A 298 -0.43 -10.50 -11.67
N ALA A 299 -1.28 -9.57 -11.30
CA ALA A 299 -2.60 -9.83 -10.75
C ALA A 299 -3.64 -9.55 -11.84
N ASN A 300 -4.47 -10.56 -12.13
CA ASN A 300 -5.61 -10.43 -13.03
C ASN A 300 -6.82 -11.07 -12.35
N GLY A 301 -7.92 -10.32 -12.27
CA GLY A 301 -9.19 -10.80 -11.73
C GLY A 301 -9.68 -9.97 -10.56
N ARG A 302 -10.59 -10.57 -9.79
CA ARG A 302 -11.32 -9.93 -8.71
C ARG A 302 -10.45 -9.78 -7.46
N VAL A 303 -10.53 -8.60 -6.84
CA VAL A 303 -9.80 -8.26 -5.63
C VAL A 303 -10.74 -7.68 -4.58
N MET A 304 -10.46 -7.96 -3.31
CA MET A 304 -11.07 -7.29 -2.18
C MET A 304 -10.04 -6.35 -1.53
N ILE A 305 -10.29 -5.05 -1.60
CA ILE A 305 -9.47 -4.02 -0.95
C ILE A 305 -9.93 -3.87 0.49
N ASP A 306 -9.16 -4.45 1.42
CA ASP A 306 -9.45 -4.45 2.84
C ASP A 306 -8.16 -4.36 3.66
N PRO A 307 -7.64 -3.13 3.86
CA PRO A 307 -6.41 -2.90 4.62
C PRO A 307 -6.43 -3.47 6.04
N TRP A 308 -7.61 -3.50 6.67
CA TRP A 308 -7.76 -4.08 8.01
C TRP A 308 -7.54 -5.58 7.99
N ALA A 309 -8.18 -6.29 7.05
CA ALA A 309 -7.99 -7.73 6.93
C ALA A 309 -6.55 -8.04 6.50
N PHE A 310 -6.00 -7.29 5.55
CA PHE A 310 -4.60 -7.43 5.14
C PHE A 310 -3.66 -7.38 6.35
N ARG A 311 -3.81 -6.36 7.22
CA ARG A 311 -2.96 -6.21 8.41
C ARG A 311 -3.11 -7.34 9.43
N MET A 312 -4.31 -7.87 9.59
CA MET A 312 -4.57 -8.98 10.50
C MET A 312 -3.93 -10.28 10.03
N PHE A 313 -3.92 -10.52 8.72
CA PHE A 313 -3.41 -11.75 8.12
C PHE A 313 -1.94 -11.66 7.68
N GLN A 314 -1.43 -10.45 7.44
CA GLN A 314 -0.06 -10.17 7.01
C GLN A 314 0.55 -9.06 7.88
N PRO A 315 0.66 -9.25 9.21
CA PRO A 315 1.06 -8.18 10.14
C PRO A 315 2.47 -7.64 9.86
N ASP A 316 3.38 -8.51 9.43
CA ASP A 316 4.80 -8.19 9.24
C ASP A 316 5.12 -7.63 7.84
N SER A 317 4.13 -7.51 6.95
CA SER A 317 4.38 -7.02 5.60
C SER A 317 4.79 -5.55 5.58
N SER A 318 5.80 -5.24 4.76
CA SER A 318 6.30 -3.89 4.48
C SER A 318 5.27 -2.98 3.80
N LEU A 319 4.17 -3.54 3.27
CA LEU A 319 3.03 -2.77 2.76
C LEU A 319 2.18 -2.14 3.87
N ASN A 320 2.29 -2.60 5.12
CA ASN A 320 1.57 -2.02 6.25
C ASN A 320 2.21 -0.70 6.69
N LEU A 321 1.65 0.41 6.22
CA LEU A 321 2.05 1.75 6.63
C LEU A 321 1.10 2.28 7.73
N PRO A 322 1.51 2.29 9.02
CA PRO A 322 0.67 2.79 10.10
C PRO A 322 0.40 4.29 9.93
N VAL A 323 -0.87 4.69 10.08
CA VAL A 323 -1.25 6.10 10.07
C VAL A 323 -0.82 6.75 11.38
N SER A 324 0.04 7.76 11.29
CA SER A 324 0.49 8.58 12.43
C SER A 324 -0.46 9.73 12.72
N THR A 325 -1.04 10.34 11.68
CA THR A 325 -1.92 11.51 11.82
C THR A 325 -3.23 11.25 11.08
N PRO A 326 -4.33 10.94 11.79
CA PRO A 326 -5.64 10.71 11.17
C PRO A 326 -6.14 11.95 10.43
N LEU A 327 -6.72 11.73 9.25
CA LEU A 327 -7.39 12.74 8.43
C LEU A 327 -8.80 12.25 8.10
N LYS A 328 -9.67 13.19 7.70
CA LYS A 328 -11.00 12.85 7.17
C LYS A 328 -10.96 12.90 5.65
N ARG A 329 -11.44 11.82 5.02
CA ARG A 329 -11.49 11.66 3.55
C ARG A 329 -12.21 12.82 2.83
N ALA A 330 -13.28 13.33 3.44
CA ALA A 330 -14.11 14.40 2.85
C ALA A 330 -13.51 15.82 2.98
N GLU A 331 -12.50 16.00 3.83
CA GLU A 331 -11.89 17.30 4.15
C GLU A 331 -10.48 17.43 3.56
N LEU A 332 -10.11 16.58 2.59
CA LEU A 332 -8.81 16.64 1.95
C LEU A 332 -8.67 17.88 1.06
N GLU A 333 -7.58 18.60 1.26
CA GLU A 333 -7.17 19.70 0.39
C GLU A 333 -6.57 19.18 -0.93
N GLU A 334 -6.56 20.02 -1.96
CA GLU A 334 -6.05 19.62 -3.27
C GLU A 334 -4.57 19.19 -3.25
N GLU A 335 -3.76 19.84 -2.41
CA GLU A 335 -2.35 19.48 -2.22
C GLU A 335 -2.15 18.14 -1.51
N GLN A 336 -3.15 17.68 -0.75
CA GLN A 336 -3.08 16.41 -0.04
C GLN A 336 -3.36 15.24 -0.99
N TYR A 337 -4.23 15.41 -2.00
CA TYR A 337 -4.46 14.37 -3.01
C TYR A 337 -3.18 13.97 -3.75
N ILE A 338 -2.24 14.91 -3.91
CA ILE A 338 -0.97 14.68 -4.61
C ILE A 338 -0.14 13.58 -3.94
N ILE A 339 -0.21 13.48 -2.60
CA ILE A 339 0.62 12.55 -1.81
C ILE A 339 -0.14 11.32 -1.33
N CYS A 340 -1.33 11.06 -1.89
CA CYS A 340 -2.03 9.80 -1.64
C CYS A 340 -1.28 8.62 -2.26
N THR A 341 -1.29 7.49 -1.56
CA THR A 341 -0.67 6.25 -2.04
C THR A 341 -1.24 5.83 -3.41
N PRO A 342 -0.40 5.40 -4.36
CA PRO A 342 -0.84 4.80 -5.62
C PRO A 342 -1.16 3.31 -5.48
N VAL A 343 -0.95 2.73 -4.30
CA VAL A 343 -1.09 1.30 -4.03
C VAL A 343 -2.23 1.08 -3.04
N VAL A 344 -3.14 0.17 -3.38
CA VAL A 344 -4.21 -0.31 -2.49
C VAL A 344 -3.93 -1.74 -2.08
N ILE A 345 -4.07 -2.06 -0.79
CA ILE A 345 -3.74 -3.38 -0.26
C ILE A 345 -5.00 -4.23 -0.08
N GLY A 346 -4.90 -5.52 -0.37
CA GLY A 346 -6.05 -6.41 -0.34
C GLY A 346 -5.72 -7.86 -0.70
N PHE A 347 -6.76 -8.60 -1.08
CA PHE A 347 -6.69 -10.01 -1.46
C PHE A 347 -7.17 -10.23 -2.90
N CYS A 348 -6.44 -11.03 -3.68
CA CYS A 348 -6.82 -11.46 -5.02
C CYS A 348 -7.46 -12.85 -4.97
N PHE A 349 -8.69 -13.01 -5.48
CA PHE A 349 -9.45 -14.26 -5.37
C PHE A 349 -8.94 -15.36 -6.31
N GLU A 350 -8.42 -14.99 -7.49
CA GLU A 350 -7.94 -15.93 -8.50
C GLU A 350 -6.58 -16.53 -8.10
N THR A 351 -5.65 -15.68 -7.67
CA THR A 351 -4.31 -16.12 -7.25
C THR A 351 -4.25 -16.51 -5.78
N LYS A 352 -5.29 -16.20 -4.99
CA LYS A 352 -5.40 -16.49 -3.56
C LYS A 352 -4.26 -15.89 -2.76
N GLN A 353 -3.86 -14.68 -3.13
CA GLN A 353 -2.68 -13.99 -2.58
C GLN A 353 -3.07 -12.62 -2.05
N TRP A 354 -2.52 -12.30 -0.88
CA TRP A 354 -2.48 -10.94 -0.35
C TRP A 354 -1.44 -10.12 -1.10
N GLY A 355 -1.72 -8.83 -1.30
CA GLY A 355 -0.76 -7.95 -1.93
C GLY A 355 -1.16 -6.48 -2.02
N GLY A 356 -0.24 -5.69 -2.55
CA GLY A 356 -0.42 -4.31 -2.96
C GLY A 356 -0.71 -4.22 -4.45
N PHE A 357 -1.84 -3.62 -4.79
CA PHE A 357 -2.39 -3.56 -6.12
C PHE A 357 -2.29 -2.15 -6.69
N ALA A 358 -2.05 -2.08 -8.00
CA ALA A 358 -2.02 -0.81 -8.68
C ALA A 358 -3.40 -0.13 -8.71
N LEU A 359 -3.57 1.00 -8.01
CA LEU A 359 -4.82 1.77 -8.00
C LEU A 359 -5.28 2.19 -9.40
N ASP A 360 -4.37 2.51 -10.32
CA ASP A 360 -4.74 2.87 -11.71
C ASP A 360 -5.36 1.68 -12.47
N CYS A 361 -4.98 0.45 -12.09
CA CYS A 361 -5.51 -0.78 -12.68
C CYS A 361 -6.81 -1.26 -12.01
N LEU A 362 -7.18 -0.73 -10.85
CA LEU A 362 -8.42 -1.09 -10.14
C LEU A 362 -9.64 -0.56 -10.90
N ARG A 363 -10.63 -1.41 -11.14
CA ARG A 363 -11.90 -1.06 -11.80
C ARG A 363 -13.07 -1.61 -11.01
N ASP A 364 -14.25 -1.03 -11.23
CA ASP A 364 -15.49 -1.59 -10.71
C ASP A 364 -15.78 -2.93 -11.39
N VAL A 365 -16.35 -3.86 -10.64
CA VAL A 365 -16.69 -5.18 -11.16
C VAL A 365 -17.84 -5.08 -12.16
N SER A 366 -17.63 -5.63 -13.37
CA SER A 366 -18.67 -5.82 -14.35
C SER A 366 -19.44 -7.12 -14.07
N TRP A 367 -20.55 -7.01 -13.35
CA TRP A 367 -21.43 -8.14 -13.04
C TRP A 367 -22.14 -8.67 -14.28
N SER A 368 -22.16 -9.99 -14.44
CA SER A 368 -22.76 -10.65 -15.61
C SER A 368 -23.79 -11.69 -15.21
N LEU A 369 -24.99 -11.61 -15.79
CA LEU A 369 -26.01 -12.66 -15.68
C LEU A 369 -25.76 -13.84 -16.64
N GLU A 370 -24.70 -13.77 -17.45
CA GLU A 370 -24.37 -14.80 -18.43
C GLU A 370 -24.20 -16.20 -17.80
N PRO A 371 -23.47 -16.38 -16.67
CA PRO A 371 -23.34 -17.69 -16.03
C PRO A 371 -24.70 -18.31 -15.66
N PHE A 372 -25.65 -17.48 -15.22
CA PHE A 372 -27.00 -17.92 -14.89
C PHE A 372 -27.76 -18.40 -16.14
N ASN A 373 -27.60 -17.71 -17.27
CA ASN A 373 -28.22 -18.08 -18.55
C ASN A 373 -27.61 -19.36 -19.15
N LEU A 374 -26.32 -19.62 -18.89
CA LEU A 374 -25.60 -20.81 -19.35
C LEU A 374 -25.99 -22.08 -18.58
N LEU A 375 -26.57 -21.94 -17.39
CA LEU A 375 -26.99 -23.10 -16.60
C LEU A 375 -28.13 -23.84 -17.28
N VAL A 376 -27.90 -25.12 -17.59
CA VAL A 376 -28.93 -26.03 -18.10
C VAL A 376 -29.54 -26.78 -16.91
N LEU A 377 -30.37 -26.05 -16.17
CA LEU A 377 -31.22 -26.53 -15.07
C LEU A 377 -32.68 -26.25 -15.41
N ASP A 378 -33.62 -27.03 -14.86
CA ASP A 378 -35.03 -26.71 -14.97
C ASP A 378 -35.34 -25.36 -14.27
N ASP A 379 -36.31 -24.64 -14.82
CA ASP A 379 -36.63 -23.28 -14.38
C ASP A 379 -37.05 -23.23 -12.90
N GLY A 380 -37.75 -24.25 -12.41
CA GLY A 380 -38.13 -24.35 -11.00
C GLY A 380 -36.93 -24.41 -10.04
N ARG A 381 -35.89 -25.20 -10.37
CA ARG A 381 -34.65 -25.23 -9.58
C ARG A 381 -33.87 -23.93 -9.65
N LYS A 382 -33.84 -23.28 -10.82
CA LYS A 382 -33.19 -21.97 -10.97
C LYS A 382 -33.87 -20.92 -10.11
N GLU A 383 -35.20 -20.85 -10.16
CA GLU A 383 -36.01 -19.94 -9.34
C GLU A 383 -35.81 -20.20 -7.85
N LEU A 384 -35.77 -21.48 -7.42
CA LEU A 384 -35.51 -21.84 -6.04
C LEU A 384 -34.14 -21.34 -5.55
N ILE A 385 -33.07 -21.62 -6.31
CA ILE A 385 -31.71 -21.20 -5.94
C ILE A 385 -31.65 -19.67 -5.89
N HIS A 386 -32.19 -19.00 -6.91
CA HIS A 386 -32.24 -17.55 -6.98
C HIS A 386 -32.98 -16.94 -5.79
N ALA A 387 -34.19 -17.42 -5.49
CA ALA A 387 -35.00 -16.93 -4.38
C ALA A 387 -34.31 -17.15 -3.01
N LEU A 388 -33.73 -18.34 -2.77
CA LEU A 388 -33.04 -18.64 -1.51
C LEU A 388 -31.82 -17.73 -1.33
N VAL A 389 -31.03 -17.57 -2.37
CA VAL A 389 -29.80 -16.78 -2.37
C VAL A 389 -30.12 -15.28 -2.21
N GLU A 390 -31.11 -14.74 -2.92
CA GLU A 390 -31.53 -13.33 -2.79
C GLU A 390 -32.16 -13.03 -1.43
N GLN A 391 -33.03 -13.92 -0.94
CA GLN A 391 -33.64 -13.76 0.37
C GLN A 391 -32.58 -13.75 1.48
N HIS A 392 -31.58 -14.61 1.38
CA HIS A 392 -30.49 -14.63 2.34
C HIS A 392 -29.54 -13.44 2.19
N ALA A 393 -29.30 -12.99 0.96
CA ALA A 393 -28.48 -11.84 0.68
C ALA A 393 -29.08 -10.53 1.24
N SER A 394 -30.41 -10.39 1.19
CA SER A 394 -31.15 -9.24 1.72
C SER A 394 -31.34 -9.29 3.25
N ARG A 395 -31.53 -10.49 3.83
CA ARG A 395 -31.72 -10.72 5.28
C ARG A 395 -30.51 -10.39 6.16
N ALA A 396 -29.32 -10.26 5.60
CA ALA A 396 -28.10 -9.91 6.33
C ALA A 396 -28.18 -8.56 7.10
N SER A 397 -29.27 -7.81 6.96
CA SER A 397 -29.50 -6.52 7.62
C SER A 397 -30.58 -6.50 8.71
N THR A 398 -31.40 -7.55 8.93
CA THR A 398 -32.71 -7.30 9.60
C THR A 398 -33.27 -8.31 10.61
N PHE A 399 -32.70 -9.48 10.90
CA PHE A 399 -33.31 -10.39 11.88
C PHE A 399 -32.29 -11.11 12.79
N ASP A 400 -32.42 -10.89 14.10
CA ASP A 400 -31.69 -11.55 15.17
C ASP A 400 -32.70 -12.35 16.00
N ASP A 401 -32.86 -13.64 15.71
CA ASP A 401 -33.85 -14.47 16.41
C ASP A 401 -33.20 -15.57 17.28
N PHE A 402 -33.55 -15.47 18.57
CA PHE A 402 -33.63 -16.44 19.66
C PHE A 402 -32.46 -17.36 20.04
N VAL A 403 -31.44 -17.58 19.21
CA VAL A 403 -30.17 -18.20 19.63
C VAL A 403 -29.02 -17.49 18.93
N ARG A 404 -28.15 -16.81 19.70
CA ARG A 404 -26.96 -16.16 19.14
C ARG A 404 -26.09 -17.20 18.42
N GLY A 405 -26.10 -17.16 17.08
CA GLY A 405 -25.09 -17.80 16.25
C GLY A 405 -25.46 -19.07 15.49
N LYS A 406 -26.70 -19.58 15.56
CA LYS A 406 -27.13 -20.80 14.83
C LYS A 406 -28.17 -20.50 13.75
N GLY A 407 -28.09 -21.20 12.61
CA GLY A 407 -29.13 -21.19 11.56
C GLY A 407 -29.20 -19.94 10.67
N LYS A 408 -28.16 -19.10 10.67
CA LYS A 408 -28.09 -17.85 9.87
C LYS A 408 -27.27 -17.98 8.59
N GLY A 409 -26.82 -19.18 8.22
CA GLY A 409 -26.13 -19.44 6.95
C GLY A 409 -27.05 -20.11 5.94
N LEU A 410 -26.68 -20.06 4.66
CA LEU A 410 -27.32 -20.81 3.59
C LEU A 410 -26.29 -21.79 3.02
N VAL A 411 -26.48 -23.08 3.27
CA VAL A 411 -25.58 -24.14 2.78
C VAL A 411 -26.33 -24.97 1.74
N GLY A 412 -25.86 -24.94 0.51
CA GLY A 412 -26.39 -25.71 -0.61
C GLY A 412 -25.44 -26.84 -1.04
N LEU A 413 -25.97 -28.05 -1.22
CA LEU A 413 -25.21 -29.17 -1.78
C LEU A 413 -25.53 -29.36 -3.26
N LEU A 414 -24.52 -29.25 -4.13
CA LEU A 414 -24.61 -29.47 -5.57
C LEU A 414 -24.01 -30.83 -5.91
N ALA A 415 -24.84 -31.79 -6.28
CA ALA A 415 -24.45 -33.18 -6.43
C ALA A 415 -24.72 -33.71 -7.83
N GLY A 416 -23.76 -34.39 -8.45
CA GLY A 416 -23.96 -35.07 -9.73
C GLY A 416 -22.67 -35.29 -10.52
N PRO A 417 -22.75 -35.79 -11.76
CA PRO A 417 -21.57 -36.11 -12.57
C PRO A 417 -20.66 -34.89 -12.85
N PRO A 418 -19.38 -35.12 -13.20
CA PRO A 418 -18.48 -34.04 -13.59
C PRO A 418 -18.95 -33.34 -14.87
N GLY A 419 -18.78 -32.01 -14.93
CA GLY A 419 -19.11 -31.23 -16.12
C GLY A 419 -20.59 -30.91 -16.33
N CYS A 420 -21.43 -31.05 -15.30
CA CYS A 420 -22.87 -30.72 -15.33
C CYS A 420 -23.21 -29.28 -14.86
N GLY A 421 -22.22 -28.42 -14.61
CA GLY A 421 -22.46 -27.01 -14.22
C GLY A 421 -22.60 -26.74 -12.72
N LYS A 422 -22.09 -27.63 -11.86
CA LYS A 422 -22.09 -27.45 -10.39
C LYS A 422 -21.36 -26.16 -9.97
N THR A 423 -20.08 -26.03 -10.32
CA THR A 423 -19.25 -24.83 -10.07
C THR A 423 -19.89 -23.58 -10.66
N LEU A 424 -20.40 -23.66 -11.90
CA LEU A 424 -21.07 -22.57 -12.61
C LEU A 424 -22.31 -22.04 -11.86
N THR A 425 -22.97 -22.90 -11.07
CA THR A 425 -24.14 -22.49 -10.28
C THR A 425 -23.77 -21.57 -9.13
N ALA A 426 -22.65 -21.85 -8.45
CA ALA A 426 -22.12 -20.99 -7.40
C ALA A 426 -21.60 -19.67 -7.97
N GLU A 427 -20.93 -19.71 -9.14
CA GLU A 427 -20.53 -18.52 -9.89
C GLU A 427 -21.73 -17.65 -10.24
N ALA A 428 -22.79 -18.24 -10.83
CA ALA A 428 -24.02 -17.53 -11.15
C ALA A 428 -24.69 -16.91 -9.92
N ALA A 429 -24.70 -17.62 -8.79
CA ALA A 429 -25.26 -17.11 -7.53
C ALA A 429 -24.47 -15.88 -7.02
N ALA A 430 -23.13 -15.90 -7.11
CA ALA A 430 -22.29 -14.78 -6.73
C ALA A 430 -22.51 -13.56 -7.66
N GLU A 431 -22.64 -13.79 -8.98
CA GLU A 431 -22.94 -12.73 -9.95
C GLU A 431 -24.29 -12.06 -9.70
N VAL A 432 -25.35 -12.86 -9.53
CA VAL A 432 -26.71 -12.38 -9.27
C VAL A 432 -26.77 -11.55 -7.98
N THR A 433 -26.11 -12.03 -6.93
CA THR A 433 -26.08 -11.32 -5.64
C THR A 433 -25.10 -10.17 -5.57
N LYS A 434 -24.28 -9.97 -6.61
CA LYS A 434 -23.21 -8.97 -6.64
C LYS A 434 -22.26 -9.12 -5.45
N ARG A 435 -21.86 -10.36 -5.18
CA ARG A 435 -20.95 -10.72 -4.08
C ARG A 435 -19.67 -11.37 -4.59
N PRO A 436 -18.54 -11.22 -3.86
CA PRO A 436 -17.34 -11.96 -4.19
C PRO A 436 -17.59 -13.47 -4.12
N LEU A 437 -16.94 -14.23 -5.00
CA LEU A 437 -16.90 -15.69 -4.91
C LEU A 437 -15.52 -16.10 -4.36
N TYR A 438 -15.52 -16.80 -3.23
CA TYR A 438 -14.32 -17.41 -2.67
C TYR A 438 -14.35 -18.92 -2.96
N CYS A 439 -13.56 -19.36 -3.94
CA CYS A 439 -13.42 -20.78 -4.29
C CYS A 439 -12.29 -21.43 -3.48
N ILE A 440 -12.65 -22.24 -2.49
CA ILE A 440 -11.69 -23.00 -1.67
C ILE A 440 -11.24 -24.22 -2.46
N SER A 441 -9.91 -24.38 -2.60
CA SER A 441 -9.30 -25.58 -3.16
C SER A 441 -8.71 -26.47 -2.06
N ALA A 442 -8.63 -27.78 -2.31
CA ALA A 442 -8.08 -28.73 -1.35
C ALA A 442 -6.63 -28.40 -0.94
N GLY A 443 -5.84 -27.76 -1.82
CA GLY A 443 -4.46 -27.38 -1.54
C GLY A 443 -4.30 -26.25 -0.51
N GLU A 444 -5.31 -25.39 -0.31
CA GLU A 444 -5.25 -24.28 0.66
C GLU A 444 -5.47 -24.73 2.11
N LEU A 445 -6.18 -25.84 2.29
CA LEU A 445 -6.58 -26.30 3.62
C LEU A 445 -5.45 -27.04 4.34
N GLY A 446 -4.40 -27.46 3.62
CA GLY A 446 -3.29 -28.24 4.18
C GLY A 446 -3.59 -29.74 4.25
N SER A 447 -2.67 -30.48 4.86
CA SER A 447 -2.69 -31.96 4.88
C SER A 447 -3.03 -32.57 6.24
N SER A 448 -3.03 -31.79 7.32
CA SER A 448 -3.35 -32.27 8.67
C SER A 448 -4.68 -31.71 9.17
N PRO A 449 -5.43 -32.43 10.03
CA PRO A 449 -6.70 -31.93 10.58
C PRO A 449 -6.59 -30.56 11.27
N GLU A 450 -5.49 -30.30 11.98
CA GLU A 450 -5.25 -29.00 12.62
C GLU A 450 -5.02 -27.89 11.60
N SER A 451 -4.23 -28.14 10.55
CA SER A 451 -4.02 -27.17 9.47
C SER A 451 -5.33 -26.84 8.75
N VAL A 452 -6.16 -27.85 8.50
CA VAL A 452 -7.47 -27.70 7.86
C VAL A 452 -8.42 -26.90 8.71
N ASP A 453 -8.49 -27.17 10.02
CA ASP A 453 -9.37 -26.42 10.92
C ASP A 453 -8.99 -24.93 10.97
N ASN A 454 -7.70 -24.64 11.11
CA ASN A 454 -7.20 -23.26 11.16
C ASN A 454 -7.42 -22.53 9.83
N ALA A 455 -7.05 -23.13 8.71
CA ALA A 455 -7.21 -22.55 7.37
C ALA A 455 -8.68 -22.32 7.04
N LEU A 456 -9.54 -23.32 7.29
CA LEU A 456 -10.97 -23.20 7.03
C LEU A 456 -11.62 -22.12 7.91
N ALA A 457 -11.31 -22.09 9.21
CA ALA A 457 -11.82 -21.05 10.11
C ALA A 457 -11.45 -19.64 9.63
N GLN A 458 -10.20 -19.45 9.20
CA GLN A 458 -9.70 -18.19 8.66
C GLN A 458 -10.42 -17.78 7.38
N ILE A 459 -10.54 -18.69 6.41
CA ILE A 459 -11.21 -18.44 5.14
C ILE A 459 -12.69 -18.10 5.36
N LEU A 460 -13.39 -18.85 6.22
CA LEU A 460 -14.80 -18.60 6.51
C LEU A 460 -15.00 -17.26 7.22
N ALA A 461 -14.09 -16.86 8.12
CA ALA A 461 -14.14 -15.55 8.76
C ALA A 461 -13.95 -14.41 7.74
N LEU A 462 -13.00 -14.55 6.80
CA LEU A 462 -12.81 -13.60 5.70
C LEU A 462 -14.03 -13.52 4.79
N ALA A 463 -14.57 -14.67 4.38
CA ALA A 463 -15.75 -14.74 3.55
C ALA A 463 -16.96 -14.09 4.21
N GLN A 464 -17.16 -14.30 5.52
CA GLN A 464 -18.22 -13.63 6.28
C GLN A 464 -18.02 -12.12 6.31
N ARG A 465 -16.79 -11.64 6.58
CA ARG A 465 -16.45 -10.21 6.59
C ARG A 465 -16.74 -9.55 5.24
N TRP A 466 -16.38 -10.22 4.15
CA TRP A 466 -16.56 -9.74 2.79
C TRP A 466 -17.94 -10.02 2.21
N LYS A 467 -18.82 -10.68 2.98
CA LYS A 467 -20.12 -11.18 2.52
C LYS A 467 -19.99 -12.01 1.23
N ALA A 468 -18.87 -12.72 1.08
CA ALA A 468 -18.57 -13.54 -0.07
C ALA A 468 -19.45 -14.80 -0.07
N VAL A 469 -19.78 -15.27 -1.27
CA VAL A 469 -20.26 -16.62 -1.51
C VAL A 469 -19.05 -17.55 -1.45
N VAL A 470 -19.11 -18.60 -0.63
CA VAL A 470 -18.05 -19.61 -0.54
C VAL A 470 -18.42 -20.78 -1.44
N LEU A 471 -17.47 -21.24 -2.24
CA LEU A 471 -17.56 -22.48 -2.97
C LEU A 471 -16.48 -23.42 -2.46
N LEU A 472 -16.88 -24.55 -1.88
CA LEU A 472 -15.99 -25.68 -1.67
C LEU A 472 -16.20 -26.67 -2.81
N ASP A 473 -15.27 -26.67 -3.75
CA ASP A 473 -15.32 -27.55 -4.91
C ASP A 473 -14.71 -28.92 -4.56
N GLU A 474 -15.29 -30.00 -5.08
CA GLU A 474 -14.88 -31.38 -4.86
C GLU A 474 -14.78 -31.76 -3.36
N ALA A 475 -15.82 -31.41 -2.59
CA ALA A 475 -15.89 -31.64 -1.15
C ALA A 475 -16.03 -33.12 -0.75
N ASP A 476 -15.81 -34.07 -1.67
CA ASP A 476 -16.01 -35.51 -1.48
C ASP A 476 -15.23 -36.03 -0.26
N ALA A 477 -13.98 -35.60 -0.07
CA ALA A 477 -13.14 -36.00 1.06
C ALA A 477 -13.71 -35.56 2.42
N PHE A 478 -14.34 -34.39 2.47
CA PHE A 478 -14.89 -33.78 3.70
C PHE A 478 -16.32 -34.21 4.01
N LEU A 479 -17.07 -34.64 2.99
CA LEU A 479 -18.47 -35.07 3.11
C LEU A 479 -18.65 -36.57 3.32
N SER A 480 -17.58 -37.35 3.22
CA SER A 480 -17.64 -38.81 3.23
C SER A 480 -18.08 -39.42 4.55
N GLN A 481 -18.71 -40.59 4.48
CA GLN A 481 -19.05 -41.42 5.64
C GLN A 481 -17.84 -41.74 6.52
N ARG A 482 -18.05 -41.64 7.82
CA ARG A 482 -17.06 -42.03 8.84
C ARG A 482 -16.85 -43.54 8.84
N ARG A 483 -15.60 -43.96 9.00
CA ARG A 483 -15.21 -45.37 9.09
C ARG A 483 -14.41 -45.57 10.37
N GLU A 484 -14.64 -46.66 11.09
CA GLU A 484 -13.94 -46.94 12.36
C GLU A 484 -12.41 -46.99 12.21
N THR A 485 -11.92 -47.36 11.03
CA THR A 485 -10.50 -47.52 10.74
C THR A 485 -9.78 -46.23 10.31
N ASP A 486 -10.49 -45.13 10.03
CA ASP A 486 -9.92 -43.93 9.42
C ASP A 486 -10.10 -42.70 10.33
N VAL A 487 -9.22 -42.62 11.34
CA VAL A 487 -9.28 -41.59 12.40
C VAL A 487 -9.08 -40.19 11.84
N GLU A 488 -8.14 -40.01 10.90
CA GLU A 488 -7.83 -38.70 10.32
C GLU A 488 -9.00 -38.16 9.50
N ARG A 489 -9.60 -38.98 8.65
CA ARG A 489 -10.79 -38.58 7.87
C ARG A 489 -11.97 -38.27 8.77
N ASN A 490 -12.20 -39.09 9.81
CA ASN A 490 -13.27 -38.82 10.78
C ASN A 490 -13.07 -37.48 11.49
N ALA A 491 -11.82 -37.12 11.79
CA ALA A 491 -11.47 -35.82 12.35
C ALA A 491 -11.81 -34.68 11.37
N LEU A 492 -11.45 -34.80 10.09
CA LEU A 492 -11.79 -33.83 9.05
C LEU A 492 -13.30 -33.64 8.90
N VAL A 493 -14.07 -34.73 8.82
CA VAL A 493 -15.54 -34.69 8.75
C VAL A 493 -16.13 -33.99 9.98
N SER A 494 -15.58 -34.26 11.17
CA SER A 494 -16.03 -33.65 12.43
C SER A 494 -15.73 -32.15 12.49
N ILE A 495 -14.54 -31.73 12.03
CA ILE A 495 -14.16 -30.32 11.88
C ILE A 495 -15.12 -29.62 10.93
N PHE A 496 -15.39 -30.21 9.76
CA PHE A 496 -16.25 -29.61 8.75
C PHE A 496 -17.68 -29.41 9.24
N LEU A 497 -18.28 -30.43 9.89
CA LEU A 497 -19.61 -30.32 10.49
C LEU A 497 -19.70 -29.22 11.55
N ARG A 498 -18.65 -29.07 12.37
CA ARG A 498 -18.57 -27.99 13.37
C ARG A 498 -18.52 -26.62 12.68
N GLN A 499 -17.68 -26.44 11.67
CA GLN A 499 -17.55 -25.17 10.96
C GLN A 499 -18.84 -24.77 10.23
N LEU A 500 -19.53 -25.73 9.58
CA LEU A 500 -20.82 -25.49 8.94
C LEU A 500 -21.92 -25.06 9.90
N GLU A 501 -21.91 -25.54 11.15
CA GLU A 501 -22.94 -25.21 12.15
C GLU A 501 -22.92 -23.73 12.56
N TYR A 502 -21.72 -23.13 12.61
CA TYR A 502 -21.52 -21.74 13.03
C TYR A 502 -21.39 -20.76 11.87
N TYR A 503 -21.29 -21.24 10.63
CA TYR A 503 -21.10 -20.37 9.48
C TYR A 503 -22.36 -19.55 9.15
N GLN A 504 -22.20 -18.23 9.04
CA GLN A 504 -23.29 -17.26 8.81
C GLN A 504 -23.12 -16.57 7.45
N GLY A 505 -22.99 -17.36 6.39
CA GLY A 505 -22.84 -16.87 5.02
C GLY A 505 -23.48 -17.82 4.00
N ILE A 506 -23.26 -17.55 2.72
CA ILE A 506 -23.75 -18.39 1.62
C ILE A 506 -22.61 -19.33 1.22
N MET A 507 -22.84 -20.63 1.33
CA MET A 507 -21.88 -21.67 0.95
C MET A 507 -22.50 -22.67 -0.01
N PHE A 508 -21.75 -22.97 -1.07
CA PHE A 508 -22.03 -24.06 -1.98
C PHE A 508 -20.96 -25.15 -1.81
N LEU A 509 -21.41 -26.39 -1.74
CA LEU A 509 -20.58 -27.58 -1.68
C LEU A 509 -20.81 -28.36 -2.97
N THR A 510 -19.76 -28.78 -3.67
CA THR A 510 -19.91 -29.68 -4.82
C THR A 510 -19.45 -31.09 -4.46
N THR A 511 -20.18 -32.10 -4.94
CA THR A 511 -19.82 -33.52 -4.75
C THR A 511 -20.16 -34.34 -5.98
N ASN A 512 -19.34 -35.35 -6.27
CA ASN A 512 -19.66 -36.38 -7.26
C ASN A 512 -20.23 -37.65 -6.61
N LEU A 513 -20.13 -37.79 -5.28
CA LEU A 513 -20.41 -39.01 -4.52
C LEU A 513 -21.53 -38.84 -3.49
N VAL A 514 -22.71 -38.40 -3.93
CA VAL A 514 -23.85 -38.11 -3.02
C VAL A 514 -24.27 -39.30 -2.16
N SER A 515 -24.13 -40.53 -2.67
CA SER A 515 -24.49 -41.76 -1.95
C SER A 515 -23.53 -42.11 -0.82
N GLN A 516 -22.35 -41.50 -0.78
CA GLN A 516 -21.30 -41.75 0.22
C GLN A 516 -21.21 -40.61 1.24
N CYS A 517 -22.16 -39.66 1.21
CA CYS A 517 -22.21 -38.58 2.18
C CYS A 517 -22.57 -39.10 3.58
N ASP A 518 -21.94 -38.53 4.61
CA ASP A 518 -22.30 -38.75 6.01
C ASP A 518 -23.69 -38.15 6.29
N ALA A 519 -24.59 -38.95 6.86
CA ALA A 519 -25.96 -38.54 7.19
C ALA A 519 -26.01 -37.32 8.15
N ALA A 520 -24.95 -37.07 8.92
CA ALA A 520 -24.87 -35.90 9.80
C ALA A 520 -24.97 -34.56 9.05
N PHE A 521 -24.62 -34.53 7.75
CA PHE A 521 -24.72 -33.32 6.93
C PHE A 521 -26.16 -32.95 6.56
N GLU A 522 -27.12 -33.90 6.58
CA GLU A 522 -28.52 -33.63 6.25
C GLU A 522 -29.14 -32.54 7.14
N SER A 523 -28.71 -32.48 8.40
CA SER A 523 -29.17 -31.47 9.37
C SER A 523 -28.59 -30.05 9.15
N ARG A 524 -27.57 -29.90 8.30
CA ARG A 524 -26.82 -28.65 8.07
C ARG A 524 -26.94 -28.13 6.64
N ILE A 525 -27.36 -28.97 5.71
CA ILE A 525 -27.63 -28.62 4.31
C ILE A 525 -29.08 -28.14 4.19
N HIS A 526 -29.26 -26.93 3.66
CA HIS A 526 -30.58 -26.30 3.56
C HIS A 526 -31.31 -26.74 2.28
N PHE A 527 -30.56 -26.99 1.21
CA PHE A 527 -31.11 -27.52 -0.03
C PHE A 527 -30.06 -28.35 -0.77
N THR A 528 -30.52 -29.35 -1.50
CA THR A 528 -29.68 -30.22 -2.34
C THR A 528 -30.17 -30.14 -3.78
N VAL A 529 -29.27 -29.84 -4.70
CA VAL A 529 -29.52 -29.83 -6.14
C VAL A 529 -28.85 -31.02 -6.77
N GLN A 530 -29.64 -31.98 -7.26
CA GLN A 530 -29.14 -33.15 -7.97
C GLN A 530 -29.11 -32.88 -9.48
N TYR A 531 -27.92 -32.91 -10.05
CA TYR A 531 -27.67 -32.76 -11.48
C TYR A 531 -27.78 -34.13 -12.16
N PRO A 532 -28.80 -34.36 -12.99
CA PRO A 532 -28.85 -35.58 -13.79
C PRO A 532 -27.74 -35.57 -14.85
N PRO A 533 -27.36 -36.75 -15.38
CA PRO A 533 -26.56 -36.82 -16.60
C PRO A 533 -27.19 -36.00 -17.72
N LEU A 534 -26.38 -35.28 -18.49
CA LEU A 534 -26.86 -34.43 -19.57
C LEU A 534 -27.55 -35.28 -20.64
N CYS A 535 -28.81 -34.97 -20.98
CA CYS A 535 -29.50 -35.58 -22.11
C CYS A 535 -29.10 -34.91 -23.43
N GLN A 536 -29.49 -35.50 -24.57
CA GLN A 536 -29.19 -34.94 -25.89
C GLN A 536 -29.70 -33.50 -26.03
N THR A 537 -30.91 -33.20 -25.55
CA THR A 537 -31.49 -31.85 -25.59
C THR A 537 -30.66 -30.84 -24.80
N SER A 538 -30.21 -31.21 -23.60
CA SER A 538 -29.33 -30.37 -22.78
C SER A 538 -27.96 -30.15 -23.45
N ARG A 539 -27.37 -31.19 -24.04
CA ARG A 539 -26.09 -31.07 -24.78
C ARG A 539 -26.24 -30.17 -26.00
N ARG A 540 -27.34 -30.30 -26.75
CA ARG A 540 -27.68 -29.42 -27.88
C ARG A 540 -27.73 -27.95 -27.45
N GLN A 541 -28.38 -27.66 -26.32
CA GLN A 541 -28.43 -26.30 -25.77
C GLN A 541 -27.06 -25.77 -25.38
N ILE A 542 -26.20 -26.60 -24.76
CA ILE A 542 -24.82 -26.23 -24.43
C ILE A 542 -24.03 -25.89 -25.70
N TRP A 543 -24.06 -26.77 -26.71
CA TRP A 543 -23.42 -26.54 -28.01
C TRP A 543 -23.89 -25.24 -28.65
N LYS A 544 -25.21 -25.05 -28.75
CA LYS A 544 -25.79 -23.83 -29.32
C LYS A 544 -25.31 -22.57 -28.61
N THR A 545 -25.23 -22.61 -27.28
CA THR A 545 -24.85 -21.44 -26.49
C THR A 545 -23.36 -21.11 -26.62
N PHE A 546 -22.49 -22.13 -26.56
CA PHE A 546 -21.06 -21.92 -26.73
C PHE A 546 -20.67 -21.57 -28.17
N ILE A 547 -21.32 -22.16 -29.19
CA ILE A 547 -21.11 -21.79 -30.59
C ILE A 547 -21.56 -20.35 -30.84
N LYS A 548 -22.72 -19.93 -30.30
CA LYS A 548 -23.18 -18.54 -30.41
C LYS A 548 -22.11 -17.57 -29.85
N LYS A 549 -21.59 -17.87 -28.67
CA LYS A 549 -20.52 -17.09 -28.03
C LYS A 549 -19.23 -17.07 -28.87
N ALA A 550 -18.85 -18.20 -29.45
CA ALA A 550 -17.71 -18.28 -30.37
C ALA A 550 -17.96 -17.48 -31.65
N SER A 551 -19.19 -17.52 -32.19
CA SER A 551 -19.59 -16.85 -33.43
C SER A 551 -19.58 -15.32 -33.33
N ASP A 552 -19.92 -14.79 -32.15
CA ASP A 552 -19.84 -13.36 -31.84
C ASP A 552 -18.38 -12.85 -31.82
N ALA A 553 -17.41 -13.74 -31.58
CA ALA A 553 -15.98 -13.43 -31.56
C ALA A 553 -15.26 -13.74 -32.89
N HIS A 554 -15.63 -14.84 -33.56
CA HIS A 554 -15.03 -15.35 -34.79
C HIS A 554 -16.18 -15.90 -35.64
N ARG A 555 -16.43 -15.40 -36.87
CA ARG A 555 -17.56 -15.79 -37.74
C ARG A 555 -17.65 -17.31 -37.97
N CYS A 556 -18.22 -18.03 -37.02
CA CYS A 556 -18.36 -19.48 -37.03
C CYS A 556 -19.75 -19.81 -37.56
N LEU A 557 -19.82 -20.29 -38.80
CA LEU A 557 -21.07 -20.67 -39.48
C LEU A 557 -21.28 -22.18 -39.33
N ILE A 558 -21.75 -22.62 -38.16
CA ILE A 558 -22.19 -24.00 -37.95
C ILE A 558 -23.72 -24.04 -38.11
N SER A 559 -24.22 -24.95 -38.93
CA SER A 559 -25.64 -25.16 -39.16
C SER A 559 -26.33 -25.85 -37.97
N GLU A 560 -27.65 -25.66 -37.80
CA GLU A 560 -28.42 -26.34 -36.74
C GLU A 560 -28.34 -27.88 -36.87
N ALA A 561 -28.22 -28.41 -38.09
CA ALA A 561 -28.06 -29.85 -38.33
C ALA A 561 -26.71 -30.40 -37.82
N GLU A 562 -25.64 -29.61 -37.92
CA GLU A 562 -24.33 -29.97 -37.36
C GLU A 562 -24.34 -29.90 -35.83
N ILE A 563 -25.05 -28.93 -35.24
CA ILE A 563 -25.27 -28.86 -33.78
C ILE A 563 -26.03 -30.11 -33.29
N ASP A 564 -27.03 -30.56 -34.03
CA ASP A 564 -27.79 -31.77 -33.71
C ASP A 564 -26.90 -33.03 -33.76
N ALA A 565 -26.01 -33.11 -34.75
CA ALA A 565 -25.03 -34.19 -34.85
C ALA A 565 -24.03 -34.17 -33.67
N LEU A 566 -23.50 -33.00 -33.31
CA LEU A 566 -22.59 -32.84 -32.18
C LEU A 566 -23.25 -33.14 -30.83
N ALA A 567 -24.57 -32.94 -30.70
CA ALA A 567 -25.32 -33.26 -29.49
C ALA A 567 -25.50 -34.77 -29.26
N LEU A 568 -25.36 -35.60 -30.29
CA LEU A 568 -25.39 -37.07 -30.17
C LEU A 568 -24.19 -37.59 -29.36
N GLU A 569 -23.02 -36.95 -29.51
CA GLU A 569 -21.83 -37.29 -28.76
C GLU A 569 -22.05 -37.09 -27.25
N THR A 570 -21.66 -38.07 -26.45
CA THR A 570 -21.86 -38.07 -24.99
C THR A 570 -20.78 -37.26 -24.28
N LEU A 571 -20.63 -35.99 -24.66
CA LEU A 571 -19.69 -35.05 -24.07
C LEU A 571 -20.35 -34.28 -22.91
N ASN A 572 -19.59 -34.04 -21.84
CA ASN A 572 -20.01 -33.13 -20.77
C ASN A 572 -19.74 -31.66 -21.14
N GLY A 573 -20.32 -30.72 -20.40
CA GLY A 573 -20.20 -29.29 -20.73
C GLY A 573 -18.75 -28.79 -20.77
N ARG A 574 -17.87 -29.33 -19.91
CA ARG A 574 -16.43 -28.97 -19.89
C ARG A 574 -15.71 -29.49 -21.14
N GLN A 575 -16.02 -30.71 -21.59
CA GLN A 575 -15.45 -31.29 -22.81
C GLN A 575 -15.89 -30.51 -24.05
N VAL A 576 -17.17 -30.12 -24.13
CA VAL A 576 -17.67 -29.28 -25.23
C VAL A 576 -16.94 -27.93 -25.27
N TRP A 577 -16.75 -27.29 -24.12
CA TRP A 577 -16.01 -26.02 -24.02
C TRP A 577 -14.55 -26.15 -24.47
N LEU A 578 -13.83 -27.18 -23.98
CA LEU A 578 -12.44 -27.43 -24.37
C LEU A 578 -12.29 -27.74 -25.86
N PHE A 579 -13.23 -28.49 -26.43
CA PHE A 579 -13.26 -28.78 -27.85
C PHE A 579 -13.37 -27.49 -28.66
N LEU A 580 -14.34 -26.63 -28.35
CA LEU A 580 -14.52 -25.36 -29.05
C LEU A 580 -13.33 -24.42 -28.91
N LEU A 581 -12.73 -24.31 -27.71
CA LEU A 581 -11.50 -23.55 -27.51
C LEU A 581 -10.37 -24.03 -28.40
N SER A 582 -10.19 -25.35 -28.50
CA SER A 582 -9.16 -25.92 -29.37
C SER A 582 -9.42 -25.53 -30.83
N CYS A 583 -10.66 -25.62 -31.31
CA CYS A 583 -11.01 -25.23 -32.67
C CYS A 583 -10.73 -23.75 -32.96
N ILE A 584 -11.05 -22.86 -32.01
CA ILE A 584 -10.80 -21.41 -32.14
C ILE A 584 -9.29 -21.08 -32.13
N SER A 585 -8.48 -21.84 -31.37
CA SER A 585 -7.02 -21.63 -31.34
C SER A 585 -6.31 -22.13 -32.60
N TYR A 586 -6.91 -23.06 -33.36
CA TYR A 586 -6.37 -23.59 -34.62
C TYR A 586 -6.85 -22.83 -35.87
N SER A 587 -7.90 -22.01 -35.76
CA SER A 587 -8.43 -21.13 -36.82
C SER A 587 -7.80 -19.75 -36.78
#